data_AF-A0A7S3GWN0-F1
#
_entry.id   AF-A0A7S3GWN0-F1
#
_cell.length_a   1.000
_cell.length_b   1.000
_cell.length_c   1.000
_cell.angle_alpha   90.00
_cell.angle_beta   90.00
_cell.angle_gamma   90.00
#
_symmetry.space_group_name_H-M   'P 1'
#
loop_
_entity.id
_entity.type
_entity.pdbx_description
1 polymer ?
#
loop_
_entity_poly.entity_id
_entity_poly.type
_entity_poly.pdbx_seq_one_letter_code
_entity_poly.pdbx_strand_id
1 'polypeptide(L)'
;MADDNRMLGFYSVKSGMEIHVIDTDPFSLSRGGGLTDVSLIEKYKMDDETYEKRAGTMREFIREQRKKDPTFKLGQKNTTMGKQPSGDVTVTTQLPPGPESVAGIEGGMRGQVTP
;
A
#
# COMPACT_ATOMS: atom_id res chain seq x y z
N MET A 1 -2.29 16.77 32.56
CA MET A 1 -3.52 17.30 31.92
C MET A 1 -3.99 18.50 32.74
N ALA A 2 -3.31 19.64 32.61
CA ALA A 2 -3.57 20.83 33.44
C ALA A 2 -3.90 22.05 32.58
N ASP A 3 -4.13 21.85 31.27
CA ASP A 3 -4.09 22.92 30.27
C ASP A 3 -5.38 23.01 29.43
N ASP A 4 -6.39 22.21 29.76
CA ASP A 4 -7.61 22.06 28.98
C ASP A 4 -8.48 23.34 28.98
N ASN A 5 -8.17 24.30 29.86
CA ASN A 5 -8.86 25.59 29.97
C ASN A 5 -8.07 26.77 29.37
N ARG A 6 -6.85 26.58 28.85
CA ARG A 6 -6.09 27.68 28.26
C ARG A 6 -6.53 27.95 26.83
N MET A 7 -6.73 29.23 26.52
CA MET A 7 -7.03 29.66 25.16
C MET A 7 -5.80 29.55 24.27
N LEU A 8 -6.01 29.31 22.97
CA LEU A 8 -4.93 29.19 21.97
C LEU A 8 -3.96 30.39 21.96
N GLY A 9 -4.46 31.58 22.28
CA GLY A 9 -3.65 32.80 22.37
C GLY A 9 -2.52 32.73 23.41
N PHE A 10 -2.62 31.86 24.42
CA PHE A 10 -1.57 31.66 25.41
C PHE A 10 -0.27 31.09 24.79
N TYR A 11 -0.38 30.31 23.71
CA TYR A 11 0.76 29.61 23.11
C TYR A 11 1.50 30.41 22.02
N SER A 12 1.16 31.69 21.83
CA SER A 12 1.84 32.57 20.85
C SER A 12 2.01 31.93 19.47
N VAL A 13 0.92 31.36 18.94
CA VAL A 13 0.90 30.64 17.65
C VAL A 13 1.42 31.50 16.51
N LYS A 14 2.28 30.91 15.66
CA LYS A 14 2.81 31.53 14.44
C LYS A 14 2.21 30.86 13.21
N SER A 15 2.21 31.58 12.09
CA SER A 15 1.79 31.00 10.81
C SER A 15 2.66 29.78 10.45
N GLY A 16 2.02 28.72 9.97
CA GLY A 16 2.67 27.44 9.64
C GLY A 16 2.72 26.41 10.77
N MET A 17 2.21 26.73 11.97
CA MET A 17 2.06 25.75 13.06
C MET A 17 0.78 24.94 12.90
N GLU A 18 0.82 23.66 13.28
CA GLU A 18 -0.32 22.75 13.27
C GLU A 18 -0.92 22.61 14.68
N ILE A 19 -2.25 22.53 14.75
CA ILE A 19 -2.99 22.29 15.99
C ILE A 19 -3.45 20.84 16.00
N HIS A 20 -2.88 20.05 16.90
CA HIS A 20 -3.33 18.68 17.14
C HIS A 20 -4.45 18.68 18.18
N VAL A 21 -5.69 18.48 17.74
CA VAL A 21 -6.86 18.41 18.61
C VAL A 21 -7.10 16.95 19.01
N ILE A 22 -7.12 16.69 20.32
CA ILE A 22 -7.48 15.39 20.87
C ILE A 22 -8.93 15.47 21.32
N ASP A 23 -9.79 14.70 20.65
CA ASP A 23 -11.18 14.53 21.08
C ASP A 23 -11.24 13.55 22.25
N THR A 24 -11.74 14.01 23.40
CA THR A 24 -11.88 13.22 24.63
C THR A 24 -13.29 12.67 24.83
N ASP A 25 -14.26 13.04 23.98
CA ASP A 25 -15.64 12.58 24.11
C ASP A 25 -15.75 11.06 23.81
N PRO A 26 -16.24 10.25 24.76
CA PRO A 26 -16.38 8.82 24.55
C PRO A 26 -17.42 8.43 23.49
N PHE A 27 -18.35 9.30 23.10
CA PHE A 27 -19.38 9.00 22.10
C PHE A 27 -19.13 9.64 20.73
N SER A 28 -18.00 10.34 20.57
CA SER A 28 -17.64 10.97 19.29
C SER A 28 -17.22 9.97 18.21
N LEU A 29 -17.53 10.30 16.96
CA LEU A 29 -17.16 9.53 15.76
C LEU A 29 -15.65 9.51 15.51
N SER A 30 -14.94 10.55 15.96
CA SER A 30 -13.49 10.68 15.78
C SER A 30 -12.68 9.90 16.81
N ARG A 31 -13.35 9.31 17.81
CA ARG A 31 -12.70 8.63 18.94
C ARG A 31 -11.76 7.54 18.46
N GLY A 32 -10.56 7.53 19.01
CA GLY A 32 -9.55 6.50 18.72
C GLY A 32 -9.12 6.44 17.27
N GLY A 33 -9.29 7.52 16.51
CA GLY A 33 -8.98 7.55 15.09
C GLY A 33 -10.09 6.99 14.21
N GLY A 34 -11.36 6.95 14.66
CA GLY A 34 -12.48 6.41 13.88
C GLY A 34 -12.63 6.97 12.46
N LEU A 35 -12.15 8.20 12.21
CA LEU A 35 -12.17 8.84 10.88
C LEU A 35 -10.82 8.79 10.14
N THR A 36 -9.74 8.44 10.84
CA THR A 36 -8.36 8.48 10.29
C THR A 36 -7.77 7.09 10.13
N ASP A 37 -8.23 6.12 10.93
CA ASP A 37 -7.72 4.77 10.99
C ASP A 37 -8.60 3.82 10.16
N VAL A 38 -8.08 3.45 8.99
CA VAL A 38 -8.73 2.53 8.05
C VAL A 38 -8.75 1.08 8.57
N SER A 39 -8.00 0.78 9.64
CA SER A 39 -8.02 -0.55 10.25
C SER A 39 -9.31 -0.84 11.02
N LEU A 40 -10.00 0.21 11.49
CA LEU A 40 -11.23 0.11 12.28
C LEU A 40 -12.49 -0.15 11.45
N ILE A 41 -12.40 -0.01 10.13
CA ILE A 41 -13.54 -0.16 9.22
C ILE A 41 -13.70 -1.62 8.82
N GLU A 42 -14.94 -2.11 8.85
CA GLU A 42 -15.28 -3.43 8.32
C GLU A 42 -15.08 -3.46 6.79
N LYS A 43 -14.02 -4.15 6.36
CA LYS A 43 -13.71 -4.31 4.95
C LYS A 43 -14.70 -5.28 4.33
N TYR A 44 -15.31 -4.86 3.22
CA TYR A 44 -16.19 -5.72 2.44
C TYR A 44 -15.47 -7.02 2.04
N LYS A 45 -16.09 -8.15 2.38
CA LYS A 45 -15.71 -9.49 1.92
C LYS A 45 -16.83 -9.99 1.03
N MET A 46 -16.48 -10.37 -0.20
CA MET A 46 -17.43 -10.94 -1.13
C MET A 46 -17.65 -12.42 -0.81
N ASP A 47 -18.92 -12.83 -0.78
CA ASP A 47 -19.28 -14.24 -0.62
C ASP A 47 -18.77 -15.07 -1.80
N ASP A 48 -18.38 -16.31 -1.54
CA ASP A 48 -17.86 -17.22 -2.57
C ASP A 48 -18.89 -17.47 -3.68
N GLU A 49 -20.16 -17.66 -3.34
CA GLU A 49 -21.24 -17.84 -4.32
C GLU A 49 -21.41 -16.63 -5.25
N THR A 50 -21.29 -15.43 -4.71
CA THR A 50 -21.38 -14.18 -5.47
C THR A 50 -20.16 -13.99 -6.37
N TYR A 51 -18.99 -14.42 -5.90
CA TYR A 51 -17.77 -14.41 -6.69
C TYR A 51 -17.86 -15.41 -7.87
N GLU A 52 -18.39 -16.61 -7.65
CA GLU A 52 -18.53 -17.66 -8.67
C GLU A 52 -19.49 -17.28 -9.82
N LYS A 53 -20.51 -16.47 -9.53
CA LYS A 53 -21.45 -15.96 -10.54
C LYS A 53 -20.80 -14.94 -11.49
N ARG A 54 -19.68 -14.33 -11.12
CA ARG A 54 -19.00 -13.32 -11.94
C ARG A 54 -18.14 -13.98 -13.02
N ALA A 55 -18.39 -13.61 -14.27
CA ALA A 55 -17.56 -14.03 -15.41
C ALA A 55 -16.26 -13.21 -15.49
N GLY A 56 -15.21 -13.80 -16.05
CA GLY A 56 -13.92 -13.15 -16.29
C GLY A 56 -13.04 -13.02 -15.04
N THR A 57 -13.35 -13.77 -13.97
CA THR A 57 -12.55 -13.75 -12.74
C THR A 57 -11.29 -14.61 -12.86
N MET A 58 -10.27 -14.30 -12.06
CA MET A 58 -9.05 -15.11 -12.03
C MET A 58 -9.31 -16.55 -11.55
N ARG A 59 -10.28 -16.77 -10.66
CA ARG A 59 -10.67 -18.13 -10.24
C ARG A 59 -11.26 -18.93 -11.40
N GLU A 60 -12.10 -18.30 -12.22
CA GLU A 60 -12.64 -18.93 -13.42
C GLU A 60 -11.53 -19.32 -14.40
N PHE A 61 -10.60 -18.40 -14.67
CA PHE A 61 -9.42 -18.68 -15.50
C PHE A 61 -8.60 -19.85 -14.96
N ILE A 62 -8.27 -19.86 -13.66
CA ILE A 62 -7.51 -20.96 -13.04
C ILE A 62 -8.27 -22.28 -13.15
N ARG A 63 -9.60 -22.27 -12.97
CA ARG A 63 -10.45 -23.46 -13.12
C ARG A 63 -10.42 -23.99 -14.55
N GLU A 64 -10.49 -23.12 -15.55
CA GLU A 64 -10.37 -23.52 -16.96
C GLU A 64 -8.99 -24.06 -17.32
N GLN A 65 -7.93 -23.43 -16.82
CA GLN A 65 -6.56 -23.91 -17.04
C GLN A 65 -6.34 -25.26 -16.38
N ARG A 66 -6.89 -25.49 -15.18
CA ARG A 66 -6.82 -26.81 -14.51
C ARG A 66 -7.65 -27.90 -15.21
N LYS A 67 -8.71 -27.54 -15.94
CA LYS A 67 -9.47 -28.48 -16.79
C LYS A 67 -8.65 -28.92 -18.00
N LYS A 68 -7.83 -28.01 -18.55
CA LYS A 68 -6.95 -28.30 -19.69
C LYS A 68 -5.71 -29.07 -19.25
N ASP A 69 -5.04 -28.57 -18.21
CA ASP A 69 -3.81 -29.13 -17.64
C ASP A 69 -3.99 -29.36 -16.12
N PRO A 70 -4.15 -30.62 -15.66
CA PRO A 70 -4.34 -30.94 -14.24
C PRO A 70 -3.21 -30.45 -13.32
N THR A 71 -2.01 -30.24 -13.88
CA THR A 71 -0.81 -29.79 -13.18
C THR A 71 -0.63 -28.27 -13.23
N PHE A 72 -1.57 -27.50 -13.80
CA PHE A 72 -1.45 -26.05 -13.93
C PHE A 72 -1.27 -25.35 -12.56
N LYS A 73 -0.12 -24.67 -12.41
CA LYS A 73 0.19 -23.78 -11.30
C LYS A 73 0.44 -22.38 -11.84
N LEU A 74 -0.26 -21.39 -11.28
CA LEU A 74 0.07 -20.00 -11.53
C LEU A 74 1.39 -19.71 -10.80
N GLY A 75 2.48 -19.65 -11.56
CA GLY A 75 3.79 -19.32 -11.00
C GLY A 75 3.75 -17.94 -10.37
N GLN A 76 4.10 -17.85 -9.09
CA GLN A 76 4.46 -16.57 -8.50
C GLN A 76 5.75 -16.12 -9.17
N LYS A 77 5.65 -15.27 -10.20
CA LYS A 77 6.78 -14.41 -10.54
C LYS A 77 6.88 -13.43 -9.38
N ASN A 78 7.92 -13.60 -8.57
CA ASN A 78 8.25 -12.73 -7.46
C ASN A 78 8.35 -11.29 -7.97
N THR A 79 7.23 -10.57 -7.98
CA THR A 79 7.20 -9.13 -8.18
C THR A 79 7.55 -8.57 -6.83
N THR A 80 8.82 -8.24 -6.65
CA THR A 80 9.39 -7.58 -5.47
C THR A 80 8.81 -6.16 -5.36
N MET A 81 7.53 -6.04 -5.04
CA MET A 81 6.93 -4.80 -4.56
C MET A 81 6.86 -4.88 -3.05
N GLY A 82 7.95 -4.41 -2.42
CA GLY A 82 7.92 -3.77 -1.10
C GLY A 82 7.25 -4.53 0.04
N LYS A 83 7.70 -5.75 0.36
CA LYS A 83 7.70 -6.20 1.75
C LYS A 83 9.10 -5.88 2.27
N GLN A 84 9.25 -4.87 3.12
CA GLN A 84 10.46 -4.72 3.94
C GLN A 84 10.40 -5.79 5.03
N PRO A 85 11.28 -6.82 5.03
CA PRO A 85 11.55 -7.58 6.23
C PRO A 85 12.55 -6.80 7.09
N SER A 86 12.15 -6.57 8.33
CA SER A 86 13.04 -6.27 9.45
C SER A 86 14.12 -7.35 9.57
N GLY A 87 15.40 -6.93 9.54
CA GLY A 87 16.53 -7.65 10.12
C GLY A 87 16.94 -8.97 9.47
N ASP A 88 17.82 -8.91 8.46
CA ASP A 88 19.18 -9.47 8.52
C ASP A 88 19.83 -9.32 7.13
N VAL A 89 20.90 -8.53 7.08
CA VAL A 89 21.63 -8.17 5.86
C VAL A 89 22.56 -9.33 5.50
N THR A 90 22.14 -10.21 4.61
CA THR A 90 23.08 -11.03 3.84
C THR A 90 23.49 -10.26 2.60
N VAL A 91 24.72 -9.72 2.65
CA VAL A 91 25.38 -9.06 1.52
C VAL A 91 25.55 -10.08 0.39
N THR A 92 24.71 -10.01 -0.65
CA THR A 92 25.01 -10.66 -1.92
C THR A 92 26.03 -9.79 -2.65
N THR A 93 27.25 -10.32 -2.79
CA THR A 93 28.35 -9.77 -3.60
C THR A 93 28.02 -9.92 -5.09
N GLN A 94 27.04 -9.18 -5.61
CA GLN A 94 26.95 -8.90 -7.04
C GLN A 94 27.38 -7.45 -7.24
N LEU A 95 28.48 -7.26 -7.98
CA LEU A 95 28.93 -5.93 -8.38
C LEU A 95 27.78 -5.21 -9.11
N PRO A 96 27.60 -3.90 -8.89
CA PRO A 96 26.61 -3.13 -9.64
C PRO A 96 26.89 -3.27 -11.14
N PRO A 97 25.85 -3.44 -11.98
CA PRO A 97 26.02 -3.55 -13.41
C PRO A 97 26.77 -2.33 -13.94
N GLY A 98 27.83 -2.58 -14.71
CA GLY A 98 28.69 -1.55 -15.26
C GLY A 98 28.02 -0.75 -16.38
N PRO A 99 28.71 0.28 -16.89
CA PRO A 99 28.21 1.16 -17.95
C PRO A 99 27.86 0.40 -19.25
N GLU A 100 28.37 -0.83 -19.44
CA GLU A 100 27.98 -1.70 -20.55
C GLU A 100 26.49 -2.07 -20.57
N SER A 101 25.81 -2.02 -19.42
CA SER A 101 24.37 -2.30 -19.31
C SER A 101 23.49 -1.22 -19.97
N VAL A 102 24.08 -0.06 -20.32
CA VAL A 102 23.39 1.10 -20.91
C VAL A 102 23.73 1.28 -22.40
N ALA A 103 24.64 0.46 -22.95
CA ALA A 103 25.24 0.65 -24.28
C ALA A 103 24.28 0.55 -25.49
N GLY A 104 22.99 0.27 -25.28
CA GLY A 104 21.96 0.23 -26.33
C GLY A 104 20.65 0.93 -25.98
N ILE A 105 20.61 1.72 -24.90
CA ILE A 105 19.42 2.45 -24.49
C ILE A 105 19.52 3.87 -25.03
N GLU A 106 18.91 4.10 -26.20
CA GLU A 106 18.80 5.45 -26.77
C GLU A 106 17.75 6.28 -26.02
N GLY A 107 17.99 7.59 -25.94
CA GLY A 107 17.05 8.55 -25.38
C GLY A 107 15.73 8.53 -26.15
N GLY A 108 14.63 8.18 -25.48
CA GLY A 108 13.30 8.00 -26.08
C GLY A 108 12.70 6.60 -25.87
N MET A 109 13.52 5.59 -25.58
CA MET A 109 13.03 4.22 -25.33
C MET A 109 12.39 4.02 -23.95
N ARG A 110 12.71 4.90 -22.98
CA ARG A 110 12.06 4.95 -21.66
C ARG A 110 11.24 6.23 -21.58
N GLY A 111 9.97 6.13 -21.97
CA GLY A 111 8.91 7.15 -21.91
C GLY A 111 9.24 8.41 -21.10
N GLN A 112 10.01 9.31 -21.71
CA GLN A 112 10.12 10.69 -21.27
C GLN A 112 9.24 11.51 -22.20
N VAL A 113 8.38 12.32 -21.60
CA VAL A 113 7.66 13.37 -22.29
C VAL A 113 8.66 14.49 -22.52
N THR A 114 8.97 14.78 -23.78
CA THR A 114 9.73 15.97 -24.17
C THR A 114 9.00 17.23 -23.71
N PRO A 115 9.73 18.27 -23.26
CA PRO A 115 9.17 19.47 -22.65
C PRO A 115 8.20 20.24 -23.54
#